data_AF-A0A2V4WDU6-F1
#
_entry.id   AF-A0A2V4WDU6-F1
#
_cell.length_a   1.000
_cell.length_b   1.000
_cell.length_c   1.000
_cell.angle_alpha   90.00
_cell.angle_beta   90.00
_cell.angle_gamma   90.00
#
_symmetry.space_group_name_H-M   'P 1'
#
loop_
_entity.id
_entity.type
_entity.pdbx_description
1 polymer ?
#
loop_
_entity_poly.entity_id
_entity_poly.type
_entity_poly.pdbx_seq_one_letter_code
_entity_poly.pdbx_strand_id
1 'polypeptide(L)' 'MKNMRENVFTFIGNFVIAYFIFGEGTVERPLMFALWMFMLMMGMDWYRSRGSHTLN' A
#
# COMPACT_ATOMS: atom_id res chain seq x y z
N MET A 1 5.91 -15.74 4.19
CA MET A 1 6.79 -15.28 3.07
C MET A 1 6.03 -14.98 1.77
N LYS A 2 4.92 -15.65 1.43
CA LYS A 2 4.09 -15.29 0.24
C LYS A 2 3.53 -13.86 0.31
N ASN A 3 2.93 -13.49 1.43
CA ASN A 3 2.30 -12.16 1.63
C ASN A 3 3.31 -11.00 1.54
N MET A 4 4.58 -11.24 1.85
CA MET A 4 5.60 -10.19 1.83
C MET A 4 6.03 -9.85 0.40
N ARG A 5 6.11 -10.86 -0.50
CA ARG A 5 6.38 -10.61 -1.92
C ARG A 5 5.23 -9.90 -2.60
N GLU A 6 3.99 -10.32 -2.33
CA GLU A 6 2.79 -9.67 -2.86
C GLU A 6 2.67 -8.21 -2.41
N ASN A 7 2.94 -7.93 -1.13
CA ASN A 7 2.98 -6.56 -0.61
C ASN A 7 4.05 -5.68 -1.29
N VAL A 8 5.23 -6.23 -1.57
CA VAL A 8 6.30 -5.51 -2.26
C VAL A 8 5.91 -5.21 -3.72
N PHE A 9 5.29 -6.17 -4.43
CA PHE A 9 4.82 -5.94 -5.79
C PHE A 9 3.71 -4.89 -5.85
N THR A 10 2.76 -4.91 -4.91
CA THR A 10 1.71 -3.89 -4.81
C THR A 10 2.29 -2.50 -4.49
N PHE A 11 3.33 -2.43 -3.66
CA PHE A 11 4.03 -1.18 -3.37
C PHE A 11 4.70 -0.60 -4.62
N ILE A 12 5.45 -1.44 -5.36
CA ILE A 12 6.12 -1.03 -6.60
C ILE A 12 5.10 -0.60 -7.65
N GLY A 13 4.00 -1.34 -7.82
CA GLY A 13 2.93 -0.98 -8.74
C GLY A 13 2.29 0.38 -8.42
N ASN A 14 1.97 0.62 -7.14
CA ASN A 14 1.43 1.91 -6.70
C ASN A 14 2.42 3.05 -6.91
N PHE A 15 3.72 2.81 -6.68
CA PHE A 15 4.76 3.81 -6.88
C PHE A 15 4.91 4.19 -8.36
N VAL A 16 4.93 3.21 -9.26
CA VAL A 16 5.00 3.47 -10.72
C VAL A 16 3.76 4.24 -11.19
N ILE A 17 2.57 3.83 -10.77
CA ILE A 17 1.32 4.53 -11.12
C ILE A 17 1.34 5.96 -10.58
N ALA A 18 1.75 6.16 -9.33
CA ALA A 18 1.85 7.48 -8.72
C ALA A 18 2.87 8.37 -9.45
N TYR A 19 3.99 7.81 -9.91
CA TYR A 19 4.97 8.54 -10.70
C TYR A 19 4.38 9.10 -11.99
N PHE A 20 3.52 8.33 -12.67
CA PHE A 20 2.79 8.79 -13.85
C PHE A 20 1.67 9.79 -13.53
N ILE A 21 0.97 9.63 -12.39
CA ILE A 21 -0.11 10.54 -11.98
C ILE A 21 0.44 11.92 -11.61
N PHE A 22 1.52 11.97 -10.82
CA PHE A 22 2.08 13.24 -10.38
C PHE A 22 2.86 13.92 -11.49
N GLY A 23 3.45 13.20 -12.45
CA GLY A 23 4.03 13.75 -13.67
C GLY A 23 5.15 14.79 -13.46
N GLU A 24 5.60 14.97 -12.22
CA GLU A 24 6.39 16.13 -11.78
C GLU A 24 7.90 15.94 -11.92
N GLY A 25 8.35 14.82 -12.49
CA GLY A 25 9.78 14.48 -12.61
C GLY A 25 10.50 14.29 -11.26
N THR A 26 9.78 14.44 -10.14
CA THR A 26 10.29 14.30 -8.78
C THR A 26 9.69 13.08 -8.11
N VAL A 27 10.51 12.42 -7.31
CA VAL A 27 10.20 11.08 -6.78
C VAL A 27 9.52 11.15 -5.40
N GLU A 28 9.60 12.29 -4.70
CA GLU A 28 9.10 12.45 -3.34
C GLU A 28 7.59 12.28 -3.22
N ARG A 29 6.79 12.94 -4.08
CA ARG A 29 5.32 12.86 -4.01
C ARG A 29 4.78 11.47 -4.36
N PRO A 30 5.27 10.80 -5.43
CA PRO A 30 4.93 9.41 -5.70
C PRO A 30 5.28 8.46 -4.54
N LEU A 31 6.42 8.70 -3.89
CA LEU A 31 6.89 7.86 -2.78
C LEU A 31 6.03 8.06 -1.53
N MET A 32 5.69 9.31 -1.17
CA MET A 32 4.73 9.59 -0.11
C MET A 32 3.38 8.92 -0.41
N PHE A 33 2.84 9.09 -1.62
CA PHE A 33 1.55 8.50 -1.99
C PHE A 33 1.56 6.97 -1.86
N ALA A 34 2.59 6.30 -2.39
CA ALA A 34 2.74 4.85 -2.27
C ALA A 34 2.86 4.40 -0.81
N LEU A 35 3.55 5.17 0.04
CA LEU A 35 3.68 4.90 1.47
C LEU A 35 2.33 5.02 2.20
N TRP A 36 1.56 6.09 1.93
CA TRP A 36 0.23 6.29 2.50
C TRP A 36 -0.73 5.17 2.09
N MET A 37 -0.74 4.79 0.81
CA MET A 37 -1.55 3.67 0.31
C MET A 37 -1.17 2.34 0.98
N PHE A 38 0.13 2.10 1.18
CA PHE A 38 0.61 0.91 1.87
C PHE A 38 0.16 0.85 3.34
N MET A 39 0.26 1.98 4.05
CA MET A 39 -0.24 2.09 5.42
C MET A 39 -1.76 1.88 5.50
N LEU A 40 -2.53 2.40 4.54
CA LEU A 40 -3.97 2.20 4.46
C LEU A 40 -4.33 0.72 4.24
N MET A 41 -3.66 0.04 3.32
CA MET A 41 -3.87 -1.39 3.08
C MET A 41 -3.55 -2.22 4.32
N MET A 42 -2.44 -1.94 5.02
CA MET A 42 -2.11 -2.59 6.29
C MET A 42 -3.13 -2.29 7.39
N GLY A 43 -3.59 -1.04 7.50
CA GLY A 43 -4.60 -0.63 8.47
C GLY A 43 -5.95 -1.32 8.23
N MET A 44 -6.37 -1.44 6.98
CA MET A 44 -7.57 -2.18 6.59
C MET A 44 -7.44 -3.68 6.88
N ASP A 45 -6.28 -4.29 6.57
CA ASP A 45 -6.03 -5.70 6.84
C ASP A 45 -5.99 -5.98 8.36
N TRP A 46 -5.37 -5.08 9.14
CA TRP A 46 -5.36 -5.15 10.60
C TRP A 46 -6.75 -4.98 11.22
N TYR A 47 -7.54 -4.03 10.74
CA TYR A 47 -8.93 -3.84 11.17
C TYR A 47 -9.79 -5.08 10.85
N ARG A 48 -9.66 -5.62 9.63
CA ARG A 48 -10.35 -6.83 9.19
C ARG A 48 -9.94 -8.07 9.98
N SER A 49 -8.66 -8.20 10.30
CA SER A 49 -8.11 -9.25 11.16
C SER A 49 -8.76 -9.22 12.55
N ARG A 50 -8.89 -8.06 13.18
CA ARG A 50 -9.55 -7.93 14.50
C ARG A 50 -11.06 -8.14 14.46
N GLY A 51 -11.74 -7.72 13.39
CA GLY A 51 -13.17 -7.97 13.21
C GLY A 51 -13.52 -9.45 13.00
N SER A 52 -12.57 -10.26 12.53
CA SER A 52 -12.77 -11.71 12.33
C SER A 52 -12.73 -12.54 13.61
N HIS A 53 -12.18 -12.00 14.71
CA HIS A 53 -12.09 -12.69 16.00
C HIS A 53 -13.30 -12.47 16.92
N THR A 54 -14.27 -11.63 16.53
CA THR A 54 -15.45 -11.28 17.34
C THR A 54 -16.78 -11.85 16.80
N LEU A 55 -16.74 -12.77 15.83
CA LEU A 55 -17.93 -13.40 15.25
C LEU A 55 -17.94 -14.94 15.40
N ASN A 56 -17.44 -15.44 16.54
CA ASN A 56 -17.75 -16.78 17.02
C ASN A 56 -18.35 -16.70 18.43
#